data_AF-A0A7Y3C8X4-F1
#
_entry.id   AF-A0A7Y3C8X4-F1
#
_cell.length_a   1.000
_cell.length_b   1.000
_cell.length_c   1.000
_cell.angle_alpha   90.00
_cell.angle_beta   90.00
_cell.angle_gamma   90.00
#
_symmetry.space_group_name_H-M   'P 1'
#
loop_
_entity.id
_entity.type
_entity.pdbx_description
1 polymer ?
#
loop_
_entity_poly.entity_id
_entity_poly.type
_entity_poly.pdbx_seq_one_letter_code
_entity_poly.pdbx_strand_id
1 'polypeptide(L)'
;ELHEWEQINLTKTPAQTESMTLGELTTILENARSLVEWSSGMVKAYYQDIVNEYSSFEPKAYGFIDDKIRGSIALYLGKTVGELGDFIAKESALTNNVMGIANQSSIRGLNPGFAFGELVVIDGSPDDIEVSSSKIYVFERPPADLKPIAGIATVSEGNLVSHVQLLARNLGIPNAALSDENLKNLIKYNGQKVFYAVSNQGNVILKAEGKMSAEEKALFLKKERKEERIEVPIERINLTETKILNLREVDANDSGKLCGPKAANLGQLKKMFPERVVEGLVIPFGIFRQHMDQRMPGQKGSYWEFLNDMFAEAERMREQNIDETEIEHYQLLQLATLRAAIKNMRLDLGFLHDLEKDFKSILGENLGGIPVFLRSDTNMEDLKDFTGAGLNLTLFNVVDKTKILQGIKDVWASPYTERSFKWRQKYLLNPENVFPSILVIPSVDVDYSGVLITKGIISGNESELTIAMSRGAGGAVDGQAAESYVLKPDGSYRFLAPAREMYYNALPETGGTQKTLATFEKPILNSQNIKDIRAMAKAIKERLNKETNSDYQGAFDVELGFKNDKLWLFQIRPFVENKKALSSDYLESITPKIDQNKIIALSKKL
;
A
#
# COMPACT_ATOMS: atom_id res chain seq x y z
N GLU A 1 9.80 4.58 -24.29
CA GLU A 1 9.29 5.89 -24.79
C GLU A 1 8.44 5.82 -26.06
N LEU A 2 8.99 5.45 -27.23
CA LEU A 2 8.20 5.39 -28.48
C LEU A 2 7.00 4.44 -28.39
N HIS A 3 7.21 3.26 -27.81
CA HIS A 3 6.12 2.32 -27.56
C HIS A 3 5.01 2.91 -26.68
N GLU A 4 5.37 3.66 -25.64
CA GLU A 4 4.41 4.31 -24.74
C GLU A 4 3.60 5.36 -25.50
N TRP A 5 4.25 6.16 -26.34
CA TRP A 5 3.59 7.15 -27.20
C TRP A 5 2.55 6.51 -28.13
N GLU A 6 2.88 5.37 -28.74
CA GLU A 6 1.95 4.60 -29.58
C GLU A 6 0.72 4.12 -28.77
N GLN A 7 0.87 3.85 -27.47
CA GLN A 7 -0.26 3.43 -26.62
C GLN A 7 -1.25 4.56 -26.31
N ILE A 8 -0.82 5.83 -26.20
CA ILE A 8 -1.72 6.93 -25.84
C ILE A 8 -2.72 7.23 -26.97
N ASN A 9 -2.46 6.77 -28.20
CA ASN A 9 -3.35 6.87 -29.37
C ASN A 9 -4.02 8.26 -29.52
N LEU A 10 -3.28 9.34 -29.25
CA LEU A 10 -3.72 10.72 -29.46
C LEU A 10 -3.98 11.02 -30.94
N THR A 11 -3.59 10.10 -31.82
CA THR A 11 -3.72 10.14 -33.27
C THR A 11 -5.05 9.62 -33.80
N LYS A 12 -6.00 9.21 -32.95
CA LYS A 12 -7.41 9.25 -33.36
C LYS A 12 -7.82 10.71 -33.44
N THR A 13 -7.37 11.37 -34.51
CA THR A 13 -8.05 12.54 -35.05
C THR A 13 -9.54 12.17 -35.05
N PRO A 14 -10.42 13.00 -34.48
CA PRO A 14 -11.84 12.83 -34.72
C PRO A 14 -11.98 12.57 -36.22
N ALA A 15 -12.79 11.59 -36.61
CA ALA A 15 -13.21 11.54 -38.00
C ALA A 15 -13.67 12.95 -38.41
N GLN A 16 -13.76 13.26 -39.70
CA GLN A 16 -14.36 14.52 -40.16
C GLN A 16 -15.88 14.58 -39.83
N THR A 17 -16.26 14.26 -38.60
CA THR A 17 -17.57 14.25 -38.00
C THR A 17 -17.71 15.54 -37.21
N GLU A 18 -18.82 16.24 -37.42
CA GLU A 18 -19.14 17.52 -36.76
C GLU A 18 -19.41 17.37 -35.24
N SER A 19 -19.43 16.15 -34.73
CA SER A 19 -19.74 15.82 -33.34
C SER A 19 -18.98 14.59 -32.83
N MET A 20 -18.91 14.46 -31.50
CA MET A 20 -18.40 13.30 -30.76
C MET A 20 -19.30 13.02 -29.56
N THR A 21 -19.29 11.80 -29.06
CA THR A 21 -19.94 11.48 -27.78
C THR A 21 -19.12 12.01 -26.61
N LEU A 22 -19.79 12.30 -25.50
CA LEU A 22 -19.15 12.71 -24.25
C LEU A 22 -18.15 11.63 -23.75
N GLY A 23 -18.46 10.35 -23.94
CA GLY A 23 -17.56 9.24 -23.60
C GLY A 23 -16.26 9.24 -24.42
N GLU A 24 -16.35 9.50 -25.74
CA GLU A 24 -15.16 9.62 -26.59
C GLU A 24 -14.30 10.82 -26.20
N LEU A 25 -14.93 11.98 -25.94
CA LEU A 25 -14.22 13.17 -25.47
C LEU A 25 -13.56 12.95 -24.10
N THR A 26 -14.24 12.24 -23.20
CA THR A 26 -13.67 11.85 -21.90
C THR A 26 -12.45 10.94 -22.07
N THR A 27 -12.50 10.00 -23.01
CA THR A 27 -11.35 9.14 -23.33
C THR A 27 -10.16 9.95 -23.86
N ILE A 28 -10.40 10.94 -24.73
CA ILE A 28 -9.36 11.86 -25.21
C ILE A 28 -8.75 12.64 -24.04
N LEU A 29 -9.61 13.19 -23.16
CA LEU A 29 -9.17 13.93 -21.99
C LEU A 29 -8.29 13.06 -21.07
N GLU A 30 -8.70 11.83 -20.78
CA GLU A 30 -7.92 10.88 -19.97
C GLU A 30 -6.54 10.62 -20.59
N ASN A 31 -6.48 10.34 -21.89
CA ASN A 31 -5.22 10.08 -22.60
C ASN A 31 -4.31 11.32 -22.61
N ALA A 32 -4.87 12.51 -22.83
CA ALA A 32 -4.12 13.76 -22.84
C ALA A 32 -3.58 14.12 -21.45
N ARG A 33 -4.35 13.83 -20.37
CA ARG A 33 -3.87 13.95 -18.99
C ARG A 33 -2.68 13.04 -18.71
N SER A 34 -2.78 11.76 -19.09
CA SER A 34 -1.66 10.83 -18.94
C SER A 34 -0.40 11.36 -19.61
N LEU A 35 -0.50 11.97 -20.80
CA LEU A 35 0.66 12.57 -21.45
C LEU A 35 1.30 13.72 -20.63
N VAL A 36 0.49 14.60 -20.04
CA VAL A 36 0.97 15.70 -19.17
C VAL A 36 1.69 15.14 -17.94
N GLU A 37 1.09 14.13 -17.31
CA GLU A 37 1.64 13.46 -16.13
C GLU A 37 2.96 12.75 -16.45
N TRP A 38 3.02 11.99 -17.54
CA TRP A 38 4.22 11.24 -17.92
C TRP A 38 5.36 12.18 -18.31
N SER A 39 5.04 13.30 -18.98
CA SER A 39 6.03 14.34 -19.31
C SER A 39 6.62 14.96 -18.05
N SER A 40 5.78 15.29 -17.08
CA SER A 40 6.20 15.87 -15.80
C SER A 40 6.98 14.86 -14.95
N GLY A 41 6.52 13.60 -14.93
CA GLY A 41 7.16 12.50 -14.22
C GLY A 41 8.56 12.18 -14.76
N MET A 42 8.80 12.35 -16.07
CA MET A 42 10.13 12.16 -16.65
C MET A 42 11.13 13.21 -16.15
N VAL A 43 10.73 14.48 -16.05
CA VAL A 43 11.59 15.53 -15.45
C VAL A 43 11.92 15.18 -14.00
N LYS A 44 10.93 14.75 -13.21
CA LYS A 44 11.15 14.31 -11.83
C LYS A 44 12.12 13.13 -11.78
N ALA A 45 11.95 12.11 -12.62
CA ALA A 45 12.83 10.94 -12.62
C ALA A 45 14.31 11.29 -12.84
N TYR A 46 14.64 12.24 -13.72
CA TYR A 46 16.04 12.59 -13.98
C TYR A 46 16.66 13.52 -12.93
N TYR A 47 15.88 14.40 -12.33
CA TYR A 47 16.42 15.53 -11.57
C TYR A 47 16.03 15.56 -10.09
N GLN A 48 15.03 14.78 -9.65
CA GLN A 48 14.51 14.88 -8.29
C GLN A 48 15.56 14.60 -7.22
N ASP A 49 16.37 13.54 -7.38
CA ASP A 49 17.40 13.20 -6.39
C ASP A 49 18.45 14.30 -6.25
N ILE A 50 18.88 14.87 -7.37
CA ILE A 50 19.83 16.00 -7.41
C ILE A 50 19.20 17.24 -6.78
N VAL A 51 17.93 17.53 -7.10
CA VAL A 51 17.19 18.65 -6.52
C VAL A 51 17.05 18.49 -5.01
N ASN A 52 16.78 17.29 -4.53
CA ASN A 52 16.70 17.00 -3.09
C ASN A 52 18.04 17.23 -2.39
N GLU A 53 19.14 16.73 -2.98
CA GLU A 53 20.49 16.95 -2.46
C GLU A 53 20.81 18.45 -2.34
N TYR A 54 20.55 19.23 -3.39
CA TYR A 54 20.81 20.66 -3.39
C TYR A 54 19.87 21.44 -2.45
N SER A 55 18.61 21.00 -2.34
CA SER A 55 17.62 21.65 -1.47
C SER A 55 18.00 21.58 0.01
N SER A 56 18.86 20.63 0.41
CA SER A 56 19.36 20.53 1.77
C SER A 56 20.20 21.73 2.23
N PHE A 57 20.81 22.47 1.29
CA PHE A 57 21.64 23.64 1.57
C PHE A 57 21.27 24.90 0.76
N GLU A 58 20.50 24.76 -0.32
CA GLU A 58 19.94 25.86 -1.10
C GLU A 58 18.44 25.61 -1.35
N PRO A 59 17.54 26.11 -0.48
CA PRO A 59 16.10 25.87 -0.58
C PRO A 59 15.49 26.26 -1.93
N LYS A 60 16.08 27.21 -2.68
CA LYS A 60 15.56 27.58 -4.01
C LYS A 60 15.78 26.50 -5.07
N ALA A 61 16.68 25.54 -4.85
CA ALA A 61 16.90 24.42 -5.76
C ALA A 61 15.61 23.61 -6.00
N TYR A 62 14.70 23.59 -5.02
CA TYR A 62 13.40 22.94 -5.11
C TYR A 62 12.58 23.37 -6.34
N GLY A 63 12.67 24.65 -6.73
CA GLY A 63 11.92 25.20 -7.86
C GLY A 63 12.39 24.71 -9.24
N PHE A 64 13.53 24.02 -9.32
CA PHE A 64 14.12 23.60 -10.61
C PHE A 64 13.20 22.71 -11.44
N ILE A 65 12.53 21.73 -10.81
CA ILE A 65 11.62 20.81 -11.52
C ILE A 65 10.47 21.59 -12.14
N ASP A 66 9.84 22.46 -11.35
CA ASP A 66 8.75 23.32 -11.76
C ASP A 66 9.18 24.23 -12.92
N ASP A 67 10.37 24.84 -12.83
CA ASP A 67 10.94 25.65 -13.92
C ASP A 67 11.18 24.86 -15.21
N LYS A 68 11.65 23.60 -15.12
CA LYS A 68 11.83 22.74 -16.29
C LYS A 68 10.49 22.38 -16.94
N ILE A 69 9.47 22.07 -16.14
CA ILE A 69 8.12 21.78 -16.65
C ILE A 69 7.54 23.03 -17.30
N ARG A 70 7.59 24.19 -16.61
CA ARG A 70 7.09 25.48 -17.11
C ARG A 70 7.80 25.99 -18.34
N GLY A 71 9.10 25.71 -18.46
CA GLY A 71 9.92 26.05 -19.62
C GLY A 71 9.73 25.14 -20.83
N SER A 72 8.83 24.15 -20.77
CA SER A 72 8.60 23.17 -21.82
C SER A 72 7.20 23.24 -22.42
N ILE A 73 6.94 22.45 -23.47
CA ILE A 73 5.59 22.32 -24.07
C ILE A 73 4.58 21.68 -23.10
N ALA A 74 5.05 20.99 -22.04
CA ALA A 74 4.19 20.33 -21.07
C ALA A 74 3.26 21.32 -20.35
N LEU A 75 3.71 22.56 -20.11
CA LEU A 75 2.86 23.60 -19.51
C LEU A 75 1.67 23.94 -20.40
N TYR A 76 1.91 24.17 -21.69
CA TYR A 76 0.86 24.51 -22.64
C TYR A 76 -0.10 23.33 -22.85
N LEU A 77 0.43 22.12 -22.95
CA LEU A 77 -0.38 20.91 -23.00
C LEU A 77 -1.26 20.78 -21.74
N GLY A 78 -0.69 20.97 -20.55
CA GLY A 78 -1.43 20.94 -19.28
C GLY A 78 -2.58 21.95 -19.26
N LYS A 79 -2.35 23.17 -19.76
CA LYS A 79 -3.40 24.20 -19.89
C LYS A 79 -4.52 23.77 -20.85
N THR A 80 -4.18 23.32 -22.05
CA THR A 80 -5.17 22.84 -23.04
C THR A 80 -5.98 21.65 -22.51
N VAL A 81 -5.33 20.73 -21.80
CA VAL A 81 -5.99 19.59 -21.16
C VAL A 81 -6.93 20.05 -20.04
N GLY A 82 -6.54 21.06 -19.26
CA GLY A 82 -7.40 21.71 -18.27
C GLY A 82 -8.64 22.34 -18.90
N GLU A 83 -8.47 23.09 -19.99
CA GLU A 83 -9.58 23.72 -20.74
C GLU A 83 -10.57 22.68 -21.29
N LEU A 84 -10.07 21.58 -21.87
CA LEU A 84 -10.90 20.47 -22.33
C LEU A 84 -11.62 19.80 -21.14
N GLY A 85 -10.95 19.65 -20.00
CA GLY A 85 -11.53 19.14 -18.77
C GLY A 85 -12.66 20.00 -18.25
N ASP A 86 -12.47 21.32 -18.20
CA ASP A 86 -13.48 22.29 -17.79
C ASP A 86 -14.70 22.28 -18.72
N PHE A 87 -14.48 22.11 -20.03
CA PHE A 87 -15.56 21.95 -21.00
C PHE A 87 -16.36 20.66 -20.78
N ILE A 88 -15.69 19.52 -20.64
CA ILE A 88 -16.33 18.24 -20.38
C ILE A 88 -17.09 18.27 -19.05
N ALA A 89 -16.52 18.88 -18.00
CA ALA A 89 -17.17 19.06 -16.71
C ALA A 89 -18.50 19.84 -16.82
N LYS A 90 -18.53 20.93 -17.61
CA LYS A 90 -19.75 21.69 -17.89
C LYS A 90 -20.80 20.85 -18.63
N GLU A 91 -20.38 20.01 -19.56
CA GLU A 91 -21.29 19.17 -20.36
C GLU A 91 -21.80 17.92 -19.63
N SER A 92 -21.03 17.40 -18.67
CA SER A 92 -21.29 16.15 -17.95
C SER A 92 -21.93 16.33 -16.58
N ALA A 93 -22.13 17.57 -16.13
CA ALA A 93 -22.47 17.93 -14.75
C ALA A 93 -21.46 17.41 -13.71
N LEU A 94 -20.29 16.93 -14.16
CA LEU A 94 -19.22 16.42 -13.33
C LEU A 94 -18.40 17.59 -12.80
N THR A 95 -18.86 18.16 -11.69
CA THR A 95 -18.20 19.31 -11.10
C THR A 95 -17.58 18.91 -9.76
N ASN A 96 -16.26 19.03 -9.70
CA ASN A 96 -15.57 19.13 -8.43
C ASN A 96 -16.02 20.42 -7.74
N ASN A 97 -16.08 20.39 -6.41
CA ASN A 97 -16.38 21.56 -5.59
C ASN A 97 -15.35 21.66 -4.48
N VAL A 98 -14.20 22.23 -4.81
CA VAL A 98 -13.01 22.27 -3.95
C VAL A 98 -12.71 23.71 -3.58
N MET A 99 -13.27 24.18 -2.46
CA MET A 99 -13.01 25.49 -1.85
C MET A 99 -13.09 26.71 -2.80
N GLY A 100 -13.71 26.57 -3.97
CA GLY A 100 -13.78 27.61 -5.00
C GLY A 100 -12.44 27.92 -5.69
N ILE A 101 -11.47 27.00 -5.67
CA ILE A 101 -10.19 27.20 -6.37
C ILE A 101 -10.36 27.10 -7.90
N ALA A 102 -9.40 27.63 -8.66
CA ALA A 102 -9.38 27.50 -10.13
C ALA A 102 -8.91 26.10 -10.55
N ASN A 103 -9.12 25.75 -11.82
CA ASN A 103 -8.63 24.50 -12.43
C ASN A 103 -9.04 23.26 -11.62
N GLN A 104 -10.30 23.18 -11.19
CA GLN A 104 -10.77 22.03 -10.39
C GLN A 104 -10.90 20.77 -11.23
N SER A 105 -10.97 20.88 -12.56
CA SER A 105 -11.05 19.72 -13.45
C SER A 105 -9.78 18.86 -13.40
N SER A 106 -8.62 19.39 -13.01
CA SER A 106 -7.41 18.60 -12.78
C SER A 106 -7.44 17.76 -11.50
N ILE A 107 -8.44 17.95 -10.63
CA ILE A 107 -8.60 17.15 -9.42
C ILE A 107 -9.36 15.86 -9.77
N ARG A 108 -8.86 14.73 -9.28
CA ARG A 108 -9.43 13.41 -9.55
C ARG A 108 -9.55 12.62 -8.26
N GLY A 109 -10.76 12.21 -7.92
CA GLY A 109 -10.97 11.23 -6.85
C GLY A 109 -10.41 9.86 -7.23
N LEU A 110 -9.66 9.27 -6.32
CA LEU A 110 -9.03 7.95 -6.46
C LEU A 110 -9.75 6.89 -5.64
N ASN A 111 -10.05 7.21 -4.37
CA ASN A 111 -10.76 6.30 -3.46
C ASN A 111 -11.98 7.02 -2.86
N PRO A 112 -13.18 6.41 -2.95
CA PRO A 112 -14.37 7.00 -2.38
C PRO A 112 -14.33 6.98 -0.85
N GLY A 113 -14.89 8.02 -0.24
CA GLY A 113 -14.91 8.20 1.20
C GLY A 113 -15.37 9.59 1.58
N PHE A 114 -15.57 9.83 2.87
CA PHE A 114 -15.78 11.17 3.40
C PHE A 114 -15.15 11.33 4.78
N ALA A 115 -14.73 12.55 5.08
CA ALA A 115 -14.01 12.92 6.28
C ALA A 115 -14.35 14.34 6.69
N PHE A 116 -14.24 14.59 8.00
CA PHE A 116 -14.34 15.92 8.57
C PHE A 116 -13.18 16.09 9.55
N GLY A 117 -12.38 17.13 9.33
CA GLY A 117 -11.14 17.34 10.09
C GLY A 117 -10.46 18.63 9.71
N GLU A 118 -9.34 18.91 10.37
CA GLU A 118 -8.47 20.04 10.04
C GLU A 118 -7.71 19.73 8.74
N LEU A 119 -7.70 20.68 7.80
CA LEU A 119 -6.93 20.61 6.56
C LEU A 119 -5.48 20.99 6.83
N VAL A 120 -4.55 20.11 6.48
CA VAL A 120 -3.11 20.35 6.55
C VAL A 120 -2.53 20.29 5.14
N VAL A 121 -2.00 21.39 4.65
CA VAL A 121 -1.40 21.49 3.30
C VAL A 121 0.10 21.61 3.45
N ILE A 122 0.82 20.68 2.83
CA ILE A 122 2.27 20.57 2.93
C ILE A 122 2.87 20.81 1.55
N ASP A 123 3.56 21.94 1.45
CA ASP A 123 4.37 22.34 0.28
C ASP A 123 5.84 22.06 0.63
N GLY A 124 6.42 21.01 0.06
CA GLY A 124 7.80 20.57 0.33
C GLY A 124 7.93 19.13 0.82
N SER A 125 9.09 18.81 1.42
CA SER A 125 9.44 17.44 1.84
C SER A 125 8.56 16.95 3.00
N PRO A 126 7.88 15.79 2.87
CA PRO A 126 6.99 15.24 3.89
C PRO A 126 7.70 14.38 4.95
N ASP A 127 9.00 14.06 4.76
CA ASP A 127 9.65 12.92 5.44
C ASP A 127 9.80 13.08 6.97
N ASP A 128 9.63 14.30 7.51
CA ASP A 128 9.71 14.58 8.95
C ASP A 128 8.38 15.00 9.60
N ILE A 129 7.25 14.91 8.88
CA ILE A 129 5.97 15.44 9.38
C ILE A 129 5.20 14.37 10.13
N GLU A 130 4.98 14.60 11.43
CA GLU A 130 4.11 13.76 12.22
C GLU A 130 2.63 13.97 11.85
N VAL A 131 2.03 12.92 11.26
CA VAL A 131 0.63 12.92 10.86
C VAL A 131 -0.30 12.43 11.97
N SER A 132 -1.50 13.01 12.00
CA SER A 132 -2.59 12.69 12.94
C SER A 132 -3.81 12.09 12.24
N SER A 133 -4.40 11.07 12.86
CA SER A 133 -5.53 10.31 12.27
C SER A 133 -6.83 11.10 12.12
N SER A 134 -6.95 12.27 12.76
CA SER A 134 -8.16 13.12 12.70
C SER A 134 -8.07 14.26 11.68
N LYS A 135 -6.94 14.38 10.97
CA LYS A 135 -6.68 15.48 10.04
C LYS A 135 -6.70 15.00 8.58
N ILE A 136 -6.96 15.94 7.68
CA ILE A 136 -7.00 15.74 6.22
C ILE A 136 -5.74 16.37 5.64
N TYR A 137 -4.94 15.62 4.89
CA TYR A 137 -3.64 16.09 4.40
C TYR A 137 -3.62 16.26 2.88
N VAL A 138 -2.95 17.31 2.43
CA VAL A 138 -2.61 17.55 1.03
C VAL A 138 -1.09 17.57 0.92
N PHE A 139 -0.53 16.63 0.14
CA PHE A 139 0.92 16.50 -0.05
C PHE A 139 1.31 16.72 -1.51
N GLU A 140 2.55 17.11 -1.75
CA GLU A 140 3.11 16.94 -3.09
C GLU A 140 3.34 15.44 -3.40
N ARG A 141 3.95 14.72 -2.46
CA ARG A 141 4.16 13.27 -2.49
C ARG A 141 3.77 12.68 -1.12
N PRO A 142 3.03 11.56 -1.07
CA PRO A 142 2.76 10.92 0.21
C PRO A 142 4.07 10.33 0.78
N PRO A 143 4.31 10.40 2.10
CA PRO A 143 5.41 9.67 2.70
C PRO A 143 5.23 8.16 2.48
N ALA A 144 6.32 7.44 2.26
CA ALA A 144 6.28 5.99 2.03
C ALA A 144 5.61 5.22 3.19
N ASP A 145 5.67 5.82 4.39
CA ASP A 145 5.21 5.23 5.64
C ASP A 145 4.06 6.03 6.29
N LEU A 146 3.06 6.38 5.49
CA LEU A 146 1.94 7.19 5.96
C LEU A 146 1.09 6.44 7.01
N LYS A 147 1.08 6.96 8.25
CA LYS A 147 0.09 6.55 9.26
C LYS A 147 -1.31 6.93 8.75
N PRO A 148 -2.39 6.23 9.12
CA PRO A 148 -3.69 6.58 8.59
C PRO A 148 -4.16 7.93 9.11
N ILE A 149 -4.83 8.61 8.20
CA ILE A 149 -5.31 9.97 8.28
C ILE A 149 -6.79 9.99 7.91
N ALA A 150 -7.47 11.08 8.23
CA ALA A 150 -8.90 11.17 7.94
C ALA A 150 -9.17 11.28 6.44
N GLY A 151 -8.27 11.92 5.67
CA GLY A 151 -8.37 12.06 4.23
C GLY A 151 -7.05 12.48 3.62
N ILE A 152 -6.83 12.17 2.34
CA ILE A 152 -5.59 12.47 1.63
C ILE A 152 -5.85 13.06 0.24
N ALA A 153 -5.00 13.99 -0.19
CA ALA A 153 -4.86 14.35 -1.59
C ALA A 153 -3.38 14.56 -1.96
N THR A 154 -2.97 14.20 -3.18
CA THR A 154 -1.57 14.24 -3.60
C THR A 154 -1.37 14.85 -4.99
N VAL A 155 -0.25 15.55 -5.22
CA VAL A 155 0.07 16.12 -6.55
C VAL A 155 0.42 15.04 -7.57
N SER A 156 1.08 13.98 -7.09
CA SER A 156 1.32 12.77 -7.89
C SER A 156 0.46 11.64 -7.34
N GLU A 157 -0.30 10.99 -8.23
CA GLU A 157 -1.14 9.82 -7.94
C GLU A 157 -0.32 8.66 -7.32
N GLY A 158 1.00 8.67 -7.52
CA GLY A 158 1.86 7.54 -7.19
C GLY A 158 1.46 6.30 -7.99
N ASN A 159 1.86 5.13 -7.52
CA ASN A 159 1.35 3.88 -8.06
C ASN A 159 -0.02 3.53 -7.44
N LEU A 160 -1.01 3.25 -8.29
CA LEU A 160 -2.38 2.85 -7.93
C LEU A 160 -2.47 1.64 -6.98
N VAL A 161 -1.47 0.77 -6.99
CA VAL A 161 -1.41 -0.45 -6.16
C VAL A 161 -0.34 -0.37 -5.07
N SER A 162 0.14 0.85 -4.75
CA SER A 162 1.04 1.06 -3.61
C SER A 162 0.34 0.78 -2.28
N HIS A 163 1.12 0.46 -1.23
CA HIS A 163 0.60 0.22 0.10
C HIS A 163 -0.31 1.34 0.62
N VAL A 164 0.05 2.61 0.38
CA VAL A 164 -0.75 3.76 0.80
C VAL A 164 -2.10 3.80 0.09
N GLN A 165 -2.13 3.52 -1.22
CA GLN A 165 -3.37 3.50 -1.99
C GLN A 165 -4.29 2.35 -1.57
N LEU A 166 -3.72 1.15 -1.41
CA LEU A 166 -4.46 -0.02 -0.93
C LEU A 166 -5.01 0.19 0.49
N LEU A 167 -4.21 0.78 1.38
CA LEU A 167 -4.63 1.13 2.75
C LEU A 167 -5.80 2.12 2.73
N ALA A 168 -5.70 3.20 1.95
CA ALA A 168 -6.77 4.19 1.84
C ALA A 168 -8.08 3.55 1.35
N ARG A 169 -7.98 2.64 0.38
CA ARG A 169 -9.13 1.90 -0.18
C ARG A 169 -9.77 0.92 0.79
N ASN A 170 -8.95 0.23 1.58
CA ASN A 170 -9.41 -0.69 2.63
C ASN A 170 -10.13 0.05 3.76
N LEU A 171 -9.58 1.21 4.17
CA LEU A 171 -10.12 2.01 5.27
C LEU A 171 -11.24 2.97 4.85
N GLY A 172 -11.53 3.10 3.55
CA GLY A 172 -12.51 4.06 3.04
C GLY A 172 -12.10 5.52 3.25
N ILE A 173 -10.79 5.77 3.27
CA ILE A 173 -10.23 7.12 3.40
C ILE A 173 -10.42 7.83 2.06
N PRO A 174 -11.10 8.99 2.01
CA PRO A 174 -11.22 9.76 0.77
C PRO A 174 -9.83 10.13 0.25
N ASN A 175 -9.56 9.80 -1.02
CA ASN A 175 -8.29 10.08 -1.68
C ASN A 175 -8.51 10.79 -3.03
N ALA A 176 -7.69 11.78 -3.35
CA ALA A 176 -7.69 12.45 -4.64
C ALA A 176 -6.29 12.81 -5.15
N ALA A 177 -6.08 12.77 -6.46
CA ALA A 177 -4.96 13.43 -7.12
C ALA A 177 -5.33 14.87 -7.47
N LEU A 178 -4.36 15.78 -7.45
CA LEU A 178 -4.53 17.19 -7.82
C LEU A 178 -3.29 17.76 -8.52
N SER A 179 -3.36 18.95 -9.10
CA SER A 179 -2.18 19.60 -9.69
C SER A 179 -1.37 20.38 -8.64
N ASP A 180 -0.09 20.67 -8.94
CA ASP A 180 0.74 21.55 -8.12
C ASP A 180 0.10 22.93 -7.91
N GLU A 181 -0.56 23.46 -8.94
CA GLU A 181 -1.35 24.69 -8.86
C GLU A 181 -2.51 24.56 -7.85
N ASN A 182 -3.23 23.43 -7.86
CA ASN A 182 -4.29 23.20 -6.88
C ASN A 182 -3.73 23.13 -5.46
N LEU A 183 -2.57 22.48 -5.23
CA LEU A 183 -1.91 22.42 -3.93
C LEU A 183 -1.60 23.84 -3.43
N LYS A 184 -0.91 24.64 -4.25
CA LYS A 184 -0.57 26.04 -3.93
C LYS A 184 -1.81 26.88 -3.61
N ASN A 185 -2.89 26.68 -4.35
CA ASN A 185 -4.17 27.35 -4.10
C ASN A 185 -4.86 26.92 -2.80
N LEU A 186 -4.57 25.72 -2.29
CA LEU A 186 -5.14 25.20 -1.04
C LEU A 186 -4.37 25.67 0.20
N ILE A 187 -3.11 26.11 0.08
CA ILE A 187 -2.27 26.57 1.21
C ILE A 187 -2.99 27.64 2.06
N LYS A 188 -3.73 28.56 1.43
CA LYS A 188 -4.48 29.62 2.13
C LYS A 188 -5.60 29.12 3.05
N TYR A 189 -5.98 27.85 2.93
CA TYR A 189 -6.98 27.19 3.78
C TYR A 189 -6.37 26.24 4.83
N ASN A 190 -5.04 26.18 4.91
CA ASN A 190 -4.32 25.38 5.91
C ASN A 190 -4.78 25.73 7.34
N GLY A 191 -4.96 24.71 8.19
CA GLY A 191 -5.44 24.82 9.57
C GLY A 191 -6.96 24.97 9.72
N GLN A 192 -7.73 25.05 8.63
CA GLN A 192 -9.19 25.17 8.71
C GLN A 192 -9.87 23.82 8.86
N LYS A 193 -10.99 23.76 9.58
CA LYS A 193 -11.86 22.58 9.57
C LYS A 193 -12.65 22.50 8.26
N VAL A 194 -12.51 21.37 7.58
CA VAL A 194 -13.13 21.11 6.29
C VAL A 194 -13.86 19.78 6.29
N PHE A 195 -14.93 19.74 5.50
CA PHE A 195 -15.53 18.53 5.02
C PHE A 195 -14.90 18.15 3.68
N TYR A 196 -14.49 16.89 3.57
CA TYR A 196 -13.85 16.33 2.39
C TYR A 196 -14.57 15.04 1.99
N ALA A 197 -14.99 14.93 0.74
CA ALA A 197 -15.61 13.73 0.21
C ALA A 197 -15.16 13.44 -1.21
N VAL A 198 -15.05 12.16 -1.52
CA VAL A 198 -14.76 11.64 -2.84
C VAL A 198 -15.86 10.64 -3.21
N SER A 199 -16.52 10.86 -4.35
CA SER A 199 -17.63 10.01 -4.82
C SER A 199 -17.13 8.72 -5.47
N ASN A 200 -18.05 7.79 -5.72
CA ASN A 200 -17.75 6.52 -6.39
C ASN A 200 -17.26 6.69 -7.84
N GLN A 201 -17.53 7.83 -8.48
CA GLN A 201 -17.07 8.17 -9.82
C GLN A 201 -15.94 9.23 -9.80
N GLY A 202 -15.35 9.47 -8.63
CA GLY A 202 -14.17 10.32 -8.50
C GLY A 202 -14.43 11.82 -8.42
N ASN A 203 -15.67 12.26 -8.18
CA ASN A 203 -15.93 13.68 -7.90
C ASN A 203 -15.44 14.04 -6.50
N VAL A 204 -14.84 15.22 -6.38
CA VAL A 204 -14.24 15.69 -5.14
C VAL A 204 -14.98 16.91 -4.61
N ILE A 205 -15.39 16.83 -3.35
CA ILE A 205 -15.98 17.93 -2.60
C ILE A 205 -15.05 18.26 -1.44
N LEU A 206 -14.59 19.51 -1.36
CA LEU A 206 -13.84 20.05 -0.24
C LEU A 206 -14.45 21.40 0.13
N LYS A 207 -14.99 21.53 1.33
CA LYS A 207 -15.63 22.77 1.79
C LYS A 207 -15.45 23.03 3.27
N ALA A 208 -15.40 24.31 3.64
CA ALA A 208 -15.31 24.74 5.03
C ALA A 208 -16.51 24.24 5.86
N GLU A 209 -16.29 23.99 7.15
CA GLU A 209 -17.30 23.57 8.13
C GLU A 209 -18.60 24.39 8.05
N GLY A 210 -18.49 25.71 7.89
CA GLY A 210 -19.64 26.62 7.80
C GLY A 210 -20.52 26.41 6.56
N LYS A 211 -20.01 25.72 5.52
CA LYS A 211 -20.74 25.42 4.27
C LYS A 211 -21.27 23.98 4.20
N MET A 212 -21.12 23.19 5.27
CA MET A 212 -21.68 21.85 5.32
C MET A 212 -23.21 21.89 5.37
N SER A 213 -23.85 21.01 4.61
CA SER A 213 -25.30 20.79 4.64
C SER A 213 -25.73 20.12 5.95
N ALA A 214 -27.03 20.13 6.25
CA ALA A 214 -27.55 19.43 7.42
C ALA A 214 -27.31 17.91 7.34
N GLU A 215 -27.42 17.33 6.13
CA GLU A 215 -27.12 15.92 5.84
C GLU A 215 -25.66 15.59 6.14
N GLU A 216 -24.73 16.42 5.68
CA GLU A 216 -23.29 16.21 5.90
C GLU A 216 -22.90 16.35 7.36
N LYS A 217 -23.50 17.30 8.08
CA LYS A 217 -23.32 17.40 9.53
C LYS A 217 -23.84 16.15 10.23
N ALA A 218 -24.98 15.62 9.79
CA ALA A 218 -25.58 14.40 10.35
C ALA A 218 -24.68 13.16 10.20
N LEU A 219 -23.84 13.09 9.16
CA LEU A 219 -22.84 12.01 8.99
C LEU A 219 -21.88 11.89 10.19
N PHE A 220 -21.67 12.99 10.93
CA PHE A 220 -20.72 13.04 12.06
C PHE A 220 -21.39 13.26 13.43
N LEU A 221 -22.72 13.42 13.49
CA LEU A 221 -23.46 13.66 14.75
C LEU A 221 -23.69 12.38 15.58
N LYS A 222 -23.62 11.18 14.99
CA LYS A 222 -23.64 9.92 15.75
C LYS A 222 -22.27 9.63 16.39
N LYS A 223 -21.98 10.29 17.50
CA LYS A 223 -21.10 9.77 18.58
C LYS A 223 -22.01 8.90 19.46
N GLU A 224 -21.83 7.61 19.66
CA GLU A 224 -20.61 6.82 19.79
C GLU A 224 -20.59 5.73 18.72
N ARG A 225 -19.56 5.74 17.85
CA ARG A 225 -19.12 4.46 17.31
C ARG A 225 -18.58 3.71 18.53
N LYS A 226 -19.24 2.64 18.96
CA LYS A 226 -18.46 1.48 19.40
C LYS A 226 -17.51 1.23 18.25
N GLU A 227 -16.26 1.69 18.37
CA GLU A 227 -15.20 1.15 17.54
C GLU A 227 -15.38 -0.36 17.67
N GLU A 228 -15.70 -1.04 16.57
CA GLU A 228 -15.82 -2.50 16.53
C GLU A 228 -14.41 -3.03 16.78
N ARG A 229 -13.95 -2.96 18.04
CA ARG A 229 -12.69 -3.50 18.47
C ARG A 229 -12.81 -5.00 18.35
N ILE A 230 -11.77 -5.60 17.80
CA ILE A 230 -11.75 -7.00 17.41
C ILE A 230 -10.95 -7.76 18.46
N GLU A 231 -11.45 -8.92 18.84
CA GLU A 231 -10.68 -9.82 19.66
C GLU A 231 -9.87 -10.76 18.76
N VAL A 232 -8.58 -10.89 19.04
CA VAL A 232 -7.72 -11.85 18.35
C VAL A 232 -8.17 -13.26 18.77
N PRO A 233 -8.55 -14.15 17.82
CA PRO A 233 -8.99 -15.51 18.15
C PRO A 233 -7.82 -16.33 18.69
N ILE A 234 -7.78 -16.57 20.00
CA ILE A 234 -6.69 -17.30 20.65
C ILE A 234 -6.93 -18.81 20.71
N GLU A 235 -8.18 -19.26 20.58
CA GLU A 235 -8.55 -20.67 20.76
C GLU A 235 -8.01 -21.57 19.65
N ARG A 236 -7.73 -20.97 18.49
CA ARG A 236 -7.20 -21.68 17.32
C ARG A 236 -5.69 -21.73 17.30
N ILE A 237 -5.00 -20.92 18.11
CA ILE A 237 -3.54 -20.81 18.10
C ILE A 237 -2.95 -22.07 18.74
N ASN A 238 -2.12 -22.79 17.98
CA ASN A 238 -1.37 -23.92 18.48
C ASN A 238 0.04 -23.48 18.89
N LEU A 239 0.21 -23.19 20.18
CA LEU A 239 1.49 -22.82 20.78
C LEU A 239 2.36 -24.02 21.17
N THR A 240 1.86 -25.25 21.00
CA THR A 240 2.60 -26.48 21.31
C THR A 240 3.49 -26.95 20.17
N GLU A 241 3.27 -26.44 18.95
CA GLU A 241 4.14 -26.71 17.81
C GLU A 241 5.41 -25.86 17.91
N THR A 242 6.51 -26.50 18.31
CA THR A 242 7.83 -25.86 18.51
C THR A 242 8.87 -26.34 17.50
N LYS A 243 8.47 -26.95 16.39
CA LYS A 243 9.39 -27.31 15.30
C LYS A 243 9.33 -26.29 14.18
N ILE A 244 10.44 -26.15 13.47
CA ILE A 244 10.48 -25.36 12.25
C ILE A 244 9.67 -26.08 11.18
N LEU A 245 8.83 -25.35 10.47
CA LEU A 245 7.95 -25.90 9.44
C LEU A 245 8.56 -25.68 8.06
N ASN A 246 8.42 -26.66 7.18
CA ASN A 246 8.72 -26.48 5.76
C ASN A 246 7.56 -25.74 5.08
N LEU A 247 7.86 -24.71 4.28
CA LEU A 247 6.83 -23.94 3.57
C LEU A 247 5.94 -24.81 2.67
N ARG A 248 6.44 -25.95 2.18
CA ARG A 248 5.66 -26.93 1.41
C ARG A 248 4.57 -27.64 2.23
N GLU A 249 4.72 -27.69 3.54
CA GLU A 249 3.81 -28.38 4.45
C GLU A 249 2.71 -27.44 4.98
N VAL A 250 2.99 -26.13 4.99
CA VAL A 250 2.06 -25.08 5.44
C VAL A 250 1.07 -24.70 4.34
N ASP A 251 -0.19 -24.41 4.70
CA ASP A 251 -1.17 -23.80 3.80
C ASP A 251 -2.10 -22.78 4.49
N ALA A 252 -3.09 -22.27 3.74
CA ALA A 252 -4.02 -21.26 4.20
C ALA A 252 -4.77 -21.63 5.49
N ASN A 253 -4.97 -22.92 5.79
CA ASN A 253 -5.64 -23.37 7.02
C ASN A 253 -4.76 -23.24 8.27
N ASP A 254 -3.45 -23.05 8.10
CA ASP A 254 -2.51 -22.84 9.19
C ASP A 254 -2.42 -21.37 9.61
N SER A 255 -3.06 -20.46 8.85
CA SER A 255 -3.17 -19.03 9.13
C SER A 255 -3.87 -18.78 10.47
N GLY A 256 -3.21 -18.04 11.36
CA GLY A 256 -3.70 -17.76 12.72
C GLY A 256 -3.67 -18.99 13.65
N LYS A 257 -3.21 -20.15 13.17
CA LYS A 257 -3.08 -21.39 13.96
C LYS A 257 -1.62 -21.70 14.31
N LEU A 258 -0.78 -21.88 13.29
CA LEU A 258 0.65 -22.19 13.46
C LEU A 258 1.53 -20.98 13.13
N CYS A 259 1.11 -20.20 12.14
CA CYS A 259 1.82 -19.04 11.63
C CYS A 259 0.82 -17.97 11.16
N GLY A 260 1.33 -16.80 10.80
CA GLY A 260 0.48 -15.74 10.27
C GLY A 260 0.05 -16.02 8.82
N PRO A 261 -0.75 -15.13 8.25
CA PRO A 261 -1.29 -15.32 6.92
C PRO A 261 -0.25 -15.21 5.81
N LYS A 262 0.87 -14.48 5.97
CA LYS A 262 1.87 -14.38 4.89
C LYS A 262 2.51 -15.75 4.61
N ALA A 263 2.94 -16.44 5.66
CA ALA A 263 3.52 -17.77 5.57
C ALA A 263 2.48 -18.79 5.08
N ALA A 264 1.27 -18.76 5.64
CA ALA A 264 0.17 -19.64 5.26
C ALA A 264 -0.22 -19.49 3.78
N ASN A 265 -0.42 -18.25 3.32
CA ASN A 265 -0.82 -17.96 1.95
C ASN A 265 0.33 -18.23 0.95
N LEU A 266 1.59 -17.96 1.33
CA LEU A 266 2.73 -18.31 0.48
C LEU A 266 2.92 -19.84 0.40
N GLY A 267 2.69 -20.58 1.49
CA GLY A 267 2.68 -22.04 1.49
C GLY A 267 1.59 -22.61 0.57
N GLN A 268 0.39 -22.03 0.60
CA GLN A 268 -0.67 -22.36 -0.35
C GLN A 268 -0.25 -22.09 -1.81
N LEU A 269 0.39 -20.95 -2.10
CA LEU A 269 0.94 -20.69 -3.44
C LEU A 269 2.03 -21.70 -3.82
N LYS A 270 2.89 -22.11 -2.88
CA LYS A 270 3.94 -23.10 -3.12
C LYS A 270 3.33 -24.46 -3.50
N LYS A 271 2.24 -24.88 -2.86
CA LYS A 271 1.48 -26.09 -3.23
C LYS A 271 0.87 -25.96 -4.63
N MET A 272 0.33 -24.79 -4.97
CA MET A 272 -0.32 -24.54 -6.26
C MET A 272 0.64 -24.38 -7.44
N PHE A 273 1.80 -23.75 -7.19
CA PHE A 273 2.81 -23.39 -8.18
C PHE A 273 4.24 -23.74 -7.68
N PRO A 274 4.59 -25.03 -7.55
CA PRO A 274 5.84 -25.47 -6.92
C PRO A 274 7.11 -24.84 -7.50
N GLU A 275 7.15 -24.60 -8.81
CA GLU A 275 8.32 -24.07 -9.51
C GLU A 275 8.39 -22.53 -9.56
N ARG A 276 7.34 -21.83 -9.10
CA ARG A 276 7.21 -20.36 -9.18
C ARG A 276 7.26 -19.68 -7.81
N VAL A 277 7.36 -20.45 -6.73
CA VAL A 277 7.55 -19.95 -5.37
C VAL A 277 8.86 -20.54 -4.86
N VAL A 278 9.68 -19.73 -4.19
CA VAL A 278 10.93 -20.22 -3.58
C VAL A 278 10.67 -21.27 -2.50
N GLU A 279 11.70 -22.03 -2.15
CA GLU A 279 11.66 -22.80 -0.91
C GLU A 279 11.64 -21.85 0.29
N GLY A 280 11.20 -22.34 1.44
CA GLY A 280 11.10 -21.52 2.64
C GLY A 280 10.93 -22.35 3.89
N LEU A 281 11.29 -21.77 5.01
CA LEU A 281 10.99 -22.30 6.33
C LEU A 281 10.19 -21.28 7.13
N VAL A 282 9.37 -21.79 8.05
CA VAL A 282 8.51 -20.98 8.92
C VAL A 282 8.88 -21.28 10.37
N ILE A 283 9.19 -20.24 11.13
CA ILE A 283 9.35 -20.29 12.58
C ILE A 283 7.97 -20.00 13.18
N PRO A 284 7.26 -21.01 13.73
CA PRO A 284 5.86 -20.86 14.16
C PRO A 284 5.72 -20.10 15.48
N PHE A 285 4.47 -19.76 15.82
CA PHE A 285 4.10 -19.08 17.06
C PHE A 285 4.58 -19.81 18.33
N GLY A 286 4.59 -21.14 18.32
CA GLY A 286 5.01 -21.93 19.48
C GLY A 286 6.49 -21.75 19.82
N ILE A 287 7.39 -21.63 18.83
CA ILE A 287 8.81 -21.34 19.09
C ILE A 287 8.96 -19.97 19.75
N PHE A 288 8.25 -18.95 19.25
CA PHE A 288 8.24 -17.63 19.88
C PHE A 288 7.74 -17.71 21.33
N ARG A 289 6.61 -18.39 21.56
CA ARG A 289 6.02 -18.55 22.90
C ARG A 289 7.00 -19.23 23.87
N GLN A 290 7.63 -20.32 23.45
CA GLN A 290 8.63 -21.05 24.23
C GLN A 290 9.80 -20.16 24.65
N HIS A 291 10.23 -19.25 23.78
CA HIS A 291 11.28 -18.28 24.08
C HIS A 291 10.80 -17.18 25.04
N MET A 292 9.55 -16.74 24.92
CA MET A 292 8.94 -15.78 25.84
C MET A 292 8.71 -16.35 27.25
N ASP A 293 8.60 -17.67 27.40
CA ASP A 293 8.49 -18.34 28.70
C ASP A 293 9.84 -18.44 29.45
N GLN A 294 10.94 -18.09 28.80
CA GLN A 294 12.24 -17.99 29.48
C GLN A 294 12.23 -16.86 30.51
N ARG A 295 13.02 -17.01 31.58
CA ARG A 295 13.19 -15.97 32.59
C ARG A 295 13.79 -14.69 31.96
N MET A 296 13.16 -13.54 32.21
CA MET A 296 13.65 -12.26 31.70
C MET A 296 14.79 -11.73 32.60
N PRO A 297 16.00 -11.45 32.06
CA PRO A 297 17.10 -10.93 32.85
C PRO A 297 16.76 -9.61 33.54
N GLY A 298 17.07 -9.51 34.84
CA GLY A 298 16.85 -8.29 35.62
C GLY A 298 15.40 -8.02 36.03
N GLN A 299 14.46 -8.90 35.66
CA GLN A 299 13.04 -8.78 36.02
C GLN A 299 12.56 -9.97 36.87
N LYS A 300 11.38 -9.83 37.48
CA LYS A 300 10.67 -10.93 38.10
C LYS A 300 9.86 -11.66 37.03
N GLY A 301 10.03 -12.97 36.93
CA GLY A 301 9.27 -13.80 35.99
C GLY A 301 9.90 -13.94 34.59
N SER A 302 9.09 -14.46 33.66
CA SER A 302 9.40 -14.63 32.25
C SER A 302 9.16 -13.36 31.43
N TYR A 303 9.60 -13.34 30.16
CA TYR A 303 9.27 -12.23 29.25
C TYR A 303 7.76 -12.13 29.04
N TRP A 304 7.06 -13.27 29.01
CA TRP A 304 5.61 -13.31 28.88
C TRP A 304 4.89 -12.80 30.12
N GLU A 305 5.33 -13.21 31.31
CA GLU A 305 4.78 -12.69 32.58
C GLU A 305 4.96 -11.18 32.66
N PHE A 306 6.16 -10.67 32.34
CA PHE A 306 6.41 -9.22 32.30
C PHE A 306 5.46 -8.48 31.34
N LEU A 307 5.20 -9.03 30.15
CA LEU A 307 4.26 -8.44 29.19
C LEU A 307 2.83 -8.39 29.74
N ASN A 308 2.35 -9.49 30.32
CA ASN A 308 0.98 -9.57 30.85
C ASN A 308 0.81 -8.73 32.11
N ASP A 309 1.79 -8.72 33.01
CA ASP A 309 1.78 -7.88 34.21
C ASP A 309 1.70 -6.39 33.87
N MET A 310 2.36 -5.97 32.79
CA MET A 310 2.26 -4.60 32.27
C MET A 310 0.83 -4.24 31.84
N PHE A 311 0.15 -5.12 31.10
CA PHE A 311 -1.24 -4.90 30.70
C PHE A 311 -2.19 -4.94 31.90
N ALA A 312 -2.00 -5.87 32.83
CA ALA A 312 -2.80 -5.97 34.05
C ALA A 312 -2.60 -4.76 34.99
N GLU A 313 -1.40 -4.16 35.03
CA GLU A 313 -1.17 -2.90 35.73
C GLU A 313 -1.86 -1.74 35.01
N ALA A 314 -1.80 -1.67 33.67
CA ALA A 314 -2.48 -0.63 32.91
C ALA A 314 -4.00 -0.64 33.16
N GLU A 315 -4.65 -1.81 33.21
CA GLU A 315 -6.07 -1.90 33.57
C GLU A 315 -6.33 -1.44 35.01
N ARG A 316 -5.46 -1.81 35.98
CA ARG A 316 -5.58 -1.31 37.36
C ARG A 316 -5.43 0.20 37.46
N MET A 317 -4.55 0.81 36.66
CA MET A 317 -4.41 2.27 36.56
C MET A 317 -5.70 2.90 36.00
N ARG A 318 -6.35 2.27 35.00
CA ARG A 318 -7.65 2.74 34.48
C ARG A 318 -8.75 2.66 35.53
N GLU A 319 -8.83 1.57 36.29
CA GLU A 319 -9.79 1.42 37.39
C GLU A 319 -9.60 2.48 38.49
N GLN A 320 -8.38 2.99 38.66
CA GLN A 320 -8.04 4.08 39.57
C GLN A 320 -8.30 5.49 39.01
N ASN A 321 -8.85 5.60 37.80
CA ASN A 321 -9.07 6.86 37.07
C ASN A 321 -7.78 7.67 36.84
N ILE A 322 -6.64 6.99 36.64
CA ILE A 322 -5.43 7.64 36.14
C ILE A 322 -5.66 8.07 34.68
N ASP A 323 -5.06 9.19 34.28
CA ASP A 323 -5.21 9.72 32.93
C ASP A 323 -4.62 8.76 31.87
N GLU A 324 -5.32 8.56 30.75
CA GLU A 324 -4.90 7.61 29.71
C GLU A 324 -3.52 7.97 29.11
N THR A 325 -3.12 9.25 29.12
CA THR A 325 -1.79 9.64 28.65
C THR A 325 -0.67 9.15 29.58
N GLU A 326 -0.91 9.11 30.88
CA GLU A 326 0.05 8.56 31.85
C GLU A 326 0.11 7.03 31.75
N ILE A 327 -1.02 6.37 31.54
CA ILE A 327 -1.11 4.92 31.31
C ILE A 327 -0.34 4.55 30.04
N GLU A 328 -0.59 5.25 28.94
CA GLU A 328 0.12 5.04 27.69
C GLU A 328 1.64 5.22 27.87
N HIS A 329 2.05 6.28 28.57
CA HIS A 329 3.47 6.53 28.86
C HIS A 329 4.09 5.37 29.64
N TYR A 330 3.42 4.87 30.68
CA TYR A 330 3.86 3.69 31.43
C TYR A 330 4.02 2.47 30.51
N GLN A 331 3.00 2.15 29.70
CA GLN A 331 3.03 1.00 28.81
C GLN A 331 4.18 1.11 27.79
N LEU A 332 4.41 2.29 27.22
CA LEU A 332 5.51 2.53 26.26
C LEU A 332 6.89 2.33 26.89
N LEU A 333 7.09 2.74 28.15
CA LEU A 333 8.35 2.50 28.88
C LEU A 333 8.58 1.01 29.16
N GLN A 334 7.54 0.29 29.59
CA GLN A 334 7.63 -1.15 29.82
C GLN A 334 7.91 -1.92 28.51
N LEU A 335 7.22 -1.56 27.43
CA LEU A 335 7.45 -2.16 26.12
C LEU A 335 8.86 -1.87 25.59
N ALA A 336 9.40 -0.67 25.82
CA ALA A 336 10.79 -0.38 25.48
C ALA A 336 11.78 -1.30 26.22
N THR A 337 11.53 -1.55 27.51
CA THR A 337 12.31 -2.49 28.33
C THR A 337 12.20 -3.92 27.80
N LEU A 338 10.98 -4.38 27.51
CA LEU A 338 10.73 -5.71 26.94
C LEU A 338 11.46 -5.89 25.60
N ARG A 339 11.34 -4.93 24.67
CA ARG A 339 12.03 -4.97 23.38
C ARG A 339 13.55 -5.10 23.55
N ALA A 340 14.14 -4.30 24.43
CA ALA A 340 15.57 -4.33 24.67
C ALA A 340 16.01 -5.71 25.21
N ALA A 341 15.19 -6.32 26.08
CA ALA A 341 15.47 -7.65 26.59
C ALA A 341 15.31 -8.73 25.50
N ILE A 342 14.25 -8.70 24.68
CA ILE A 342 14.05 -9.66 23.57
C ILE A 342 15.24 -9.62 22.59
N LYS A 343 15.73 -8.42 22.26
CA LYS A 343 16.89 -8.26 21.37
C LYS A 343 18.17 -8.90 21.92
N ASN A 344 18.31 -8.98 23.25
CA ASN A 344 19.42 -9.61 23.95
C ASN A 344 19.11 -11.04 24.43
N MET A 345 17.95 -11.57 24.08
CA MET A 345 17.50 -12.89 24.52
C MET A 345 18.47 -13.98 24.02
N ARG A 346 18.68 -15.00 24.87
CA ARG A 346 19.37 -16.22 24.47
C ARG A 346 18.41 -17.13 23.71
N LEU A 347 18.79 -17.50 22.49
CA LEU A 347 18.04 -18.50 21.73
C LEU A 347 18.31 -19.89 22.30
N ASP A 348 17.27 -20.73 22.35
CA ASP A 348 17.37 -22.11 22.81
C ASP A 348 18.37 -22.92 21.94
N LEU A 349 19.15 -23.79 22.58
CA LEU A 349 20.19 -24.55 21.87
C LEU A 349 19.61 -25.62 20.94
N GLY A 350 18.48 -26.23 21.33
CA GLY A 350 17.76 -27.17 20.48
C GLY A 350 17.20 -26.46 19.25
N PHE A 351 16.57 -25.31 19.45
CA PHE A 351 16.09 -24.46 18.36
C PHE A 351 17.22 -24.05 17.39
N LEU A 352 18.40 -23.65 17.89
CA LEU A 352 19.54 -23.31 17.03
C LEU A 352 20.03 -24.50 16.20
N HIS A 353 20.06 -25.69 16.80
CA HIS A 353 20.44 -26.91 16.08
C HIS A 353 19.43 -27.27 14.99
N ASP A 354 18.14 -27.23 15.32
CA ASP A 354 17.06 -27.48 14.37
C ASP A 354 17.06 -26.45 13.25
N LEU A 355 17.30 -25.17 13.56
CA LEU A 355 17.43 -24.11 12.55
C LEU A 355 18.57 -24.37 11.58
N GLU A 356 19.76 -24.73 12.06
CA GLU A 356 20.89 -25.05 11.16
C GLU A 356 20.60 -26.26 10.27
N LYS A 357 20.03 -27.31 10.87
CA LYS A 357 19.67 -28.55 10.17
C LYS A 357 18.60 -28.31 9.10
N ASP A 358 17.53 -27.63 9.46
CA ASP A 358 16.36 -27.43 8.61
C ASP A 358 16.63 -26.35 7.56
N PHE A 359 17.43 -25.32 7.86
CA PHE A 359 17.91 -24.39 6.85
C PHE A 359 18.67 -25.14 5.74
N LYS A 360 19.54 -26.09 6.10
CA LYS A 360 20.26 -26.91 5.12
C LYS A 360 19.37 -27.89 4.37
N SER A 361 18.47 -28.59 5.06
CA SER A 361 17.62 -29.61 4.42
C SER A 361 16.56 -28.99 3.51
N ILE A 362 16.04 -27.81 3.86
CA ILE A 362 14.95 -27.14 3.15
C ILE A 362 15.48 -26.19 2.08
N LEU A 363 16.48 -25.35 2.41
CA LEU A 363 17.01 -24.33 1.50
C LEU A 363 18.25 -24.80 0.73
N GLY A 364 18.79 -25.98 1.05
CA GLY A 364 19.90 -26.61 0.33
C GLY A 364 21.30 -26.09 0.71
N GLU A 365 21.39 -25.09 1.59
CA GLU A 365 22.63 -24.38 1.92
C GLU A 365 22.82 -24.25 3.43
N ASN A 366 24.04 -24.02 3.91
CA ASN A 366 24.23 -23.81 5.35
C ASN A 366 23.65 -22.46 5.78
N LEU A 367 23.18 -22.35 7.03
CA LEU A 367 22.79 -21.07 7.61
C LEU A 367 23.97 -20.08 7.54
N GLY A 368 23.80 -18.98 6.82
CA GLY A 368 24.89 -18.05 6.51
C GLY A 368 25.46 -18.14 5.09
N GLY A 369 25.04 -19.15 4.30
CA GLY A 369 25.58 -19.44 2.97
C GLY A 369 24.84 -18.77 1.82
N ILE A 370 23.59 -18.37 2.02
CA ILE A 370 22.76 -17.68 1.02
C ILE A 370 22.03 -16.48 1.64
N PRO A 371 21.72 -15.45 0.84
CA PRO A 371 20.91 -14.35 1.29
C PRO A 371 19.45 -14.75 1.47
N VAL A 372 18.86 -14.39 2.60
CA VAL A 372 17.45 -14.64 2.92
C VAL A 372 16.70 -13.38 3.33
N PHE A 373 15.39 -13.41 3.13
CA PHE A 373 14.45 -12.46 3.72
C PHE A 373 13.92 -13.06 5.02
N LEU A 374 13.84 -12.26 6.07
CA LEU A 374 13.09 -12.59 7.28
C LEU A 374 11.86 -11.68 7.31
N ARG A 375 10.70 -12.24 6.97
CA ARG A 375 9.43 -11.52 6.95
C ARG A 375 8.68 -11.80 8.24
N SER A 376 8.40 -10.75 9.01
CA SER A 376 7.50 -10.83 10.15
C SER A 376 6.08 -11.13 9.69
N ASP A 377 5.44 -12.05 10.41
CA ASP A 377 4.10 -12.54 10.09
C ASP A 377 3.33 -12.84 11.37
N THR A 378 2.24 -12.12 11.65
CA THR A 378 1.54 -12.20 12.95
C THR A 378 0.15 -12.80 12.82
N ASN A 379 -0.37 -13.35 13.92
CA ASN A 379 -1.73 -13.92 14.02
C ASN A 379 -2.88 -12.92 13.79
N MET A 380 -2.59 -11.62 13.63
CA MET A 380 -3.60 -10.57 13.45
C MET A 380 -3.68 -9.98 12.05
N GLU A 381 -2.73 -10.28 11.15
CA GLU A 381 -2.60 -9.55 9.87
C GLU A 381 -3.84 -9.63 8.97
N ASP A 382 -4.62 -10.70 9.06
CA ASP A 382 -5.82 -10.97 8.25
C ASP A 382 -7.13 -10.81 9.05
N LEU A 383 -7.11 -10.19 10.23
CA LEU A 383 -8.36 -9.89 10.94
C LEU A 383 -9.24 -8.99 10.06
N LYS A 384 -10.55 -9.29 10.05
CA LYS A 384 -11.54 -8.54 9.27
C LYS A 384 -11.44 -7.06 9.62
N ASP A 385 -11.35 -6.17 8.63
CA ASP A 385 -11.19 -4.71 8.82
C ASP A 385 -9.85 -4.28 9.49
N PHE A 386 -8.87 -5.17 9.62
CA PHE A 386 -7.50 -4.88 10.06
C PHE A 386 -6.51 -5.14 8.92
N THR A 387 -5.56 -4.23 8.72
CA THR A 387 -4.45 -4.43 7.77
C THR A 387 -3.13 -4.08 8.46
N GLY A 388 -2.21 -5.05 8.55
CA GLY A 388 -0.89 -4.86 9.16
C GLY A 388 0.15 -4.13 8.29
N ALA A 389 -0.27 -3.46 7.20
CA ALA A 389 0.63 -2.82 6.25
C ALA A 389 1.52 -1.78 6.96
N GLY A 390 2.84 -1.91 6.82
CA GLY A 390 3.83 -1.03 7.45
C GLY A 390 4.09 -1.29 8.94
N LEU A 391 3.42 -2.25 9.60
CA LEU A 391 3.62 -2.51 11.04
C LEU A 391 4.66 -3.58 11.35
N ASN A 392 5.01 -4.40 10.35
CA ASN A 392 5.78 -5.62 10.53
C ASN A 392 7.19 -5.47 9.95
N LEU A 393 8.20 -5.82 10.75
CA LEU A 393 9.59 -5.74 10.34
C LEU A 393 9.88 -6.77 9.25
N THR A 394 10.50 -6.33 8.15
CA THR A 394 11.09 -7.21 7.15
C THR A 394 12.57 -6.90 7.06
N LEU A 395 13.41 -7.92 7.21
CA LEU A 395 14.84 -7.81 6.97
C LEU A 395 15.14 -8.33 5.56
N PHE A 396 15.74 -7.48 4.75
CA PHE A 396 15.97 -7.73 3.33
C PHE A 396 17.36 -8.31 3.09
N ASN A 397 17.44 -9.38 2.29
CA ASN A 397 18.68 -9.90 1.70
C ASN A 397 19.82 -10.09 2.73
N VAL A 398 19.54 -10.75 3.86
CA VAL A 398 20.52 -10.97 4.94
C VAL A 398 21.25 -12.29 4.70
N VAL A 399 22.59 -12.24 4.64
CA VAL A 399 23.43 -13.44 4.47
C VAL A 399 24.02 -13.90 5.79
N ASP A 400 24.73 -13.02 6.49
CA ASP A 400 25.53 -13.40 7.66
C ASP A 400 24.69 -14.11 8.76
N LYS A 401 25.19 -15.26 9.23
CA LYS A 401 24.52 -16.08 10.25
C LYS A 401 24.18 -15.30 11.52
N THR A 402 25.11 -14.47 12.01
CA THR A 402 24.88 -13.71 13.25
C THR A 402 23.79 -12.66 13.05
N LYS A 403 23.75 -12.02 11.87
CA LYS A 403 22.67 -11.10 11.47
C LYS A 403 21.33 -11.80 11.31
N ILE A 404 21.27 -13.02 10.77
CA ILE A 404 20.03 -13.80 10.69
C ILE A 404 19.49 -14.10 12.09
N LEU A 405 20.34 -14.58 13.00
CA LEU A 405 19.95 -14.88 14.38
C LEU A 405 19.51 -13.63 15.15
N GLN A 406 20.18 -12.50 14.94
CA GLN A 406 19.75 -11.22 15.51
C GLN A 406 18.42 -10.76 14.89
N GLY A 407 18.27 -10.94 13.58
CA GLY A 407 17.05 -10.63 12.84
C GLY A 407 15.82 -11.36 13.35
N ILE A 408 15.95 -12.62 13.76
CA ILE A 408 14.86 -13.38 14.42
C ILE A 408 14.39 -12.64 15.69
N LYS A 409 15.32 -12.19 16.53
CA LYS A 409 15.00 -11.45 17.76
C LYS A 409 14.41 -10.08 17.47
N ASP A 410 14.94 -9.39 16.45
CA ASP A 410 14.43 -8.09 16.04
C ASP A 410 13.00 -8.19 15.51
N VAL A 411 12.67 -9.24 14.75
CA VAL A 411 11.31 -9.54 14.31
C VAL A 411 10.41 -9.81 15.51
N TRP A 412 10.82 -10.66 16.46
CA TRP A 412 10.06 -10.92 17.69
C TRP A 412 9.86 -9.68 18.56
N ALA A 413 10.78 -8.71 18.52
CA ALA A 413 10.64 -7.44 19.23
C ALA A 413 9.75 -6.43 18.49
N SER A 414 9.52 -6.60 17.18
CA SER A 414 8.88 -5.60 16.32
C SER A 414 7.40 -5.30 16.66
N PRO A 415 6.56 -6.26 17.10
CA PRO A 415 5.19 -5.94 17.51
C PRO A 415 5.13 -4.98 18.70
N TYR A 416 6.15 -4.99 19.55
CA TYR A 416 6.19 -4.17 20.77
C TYR A 416 6.72 -2.75 20.52
N THR A 417 6.93 -2.34 19.27
CA THR A 417 7.26 -0.95 18.92
C THR A 417 6.12 -0.01 19.31
N GLU A 418 6.42 1.25 19.60
CA GLU A 418 5.39 2.26 19.92
C GLU A 418 4.32 2.31 18.83
N ARG A 419 4.75 2.32 17.56
CA ARG A 419 3.85 2.34 16.42
C ARG A 419 2.91 1.15 16.39
N SER A 420 3.45 -0.07 16.45
CA SER A 420 2.63 -1.30 16.40
C SER A 420 1.73 -1.41 17.63
N PHE A 421 2.19 -0.96 18.80
CA PHE A 421 1.38 -0.91 20.01
C PHE A 421 0.21 0.06 19.93
N LYS A 422 0.46 1.33 19.57
CA LYS A 422 -0.59 2.36 19.41
C LYS A 422 -1.65 1.93 18.40
N TRP A 423 -1.20 1.30 17.32
CA TRP A 423 -2.09 0.72 16.34
C TRP A 423 -3.01 -0.33 16.95
N ARG A 424 -2.44 -1.30 17.65
CA ARG A 424 -3.19 -2.41 18.27
C ARG A 424 -4.17 -1.94 19.34
N GLN A 425 -3.77 -1.03 20.23
CA GLN A 425 -4.64 -0.51 21.30
C GLN A 425 -5.92 0.14 20.77
N LYS A 426 -5.87 0.72 19.56
CA LYS A 426 -7.05 1.32 18.93
C LYS A 426 -8.05 0.30 18.42
N TYR A 427 -7.58 -0.86 17.93
CA TYR A 427 -8.41 -1.81 17.19
C TYR A 427 -8.66 -3.13 17.91
N LEU A 428 -7.88 -3.49 18.92
CA LEU A 428 -7.95 -4.79 19.57
C LEU A 428 -8.48 -4.69 21.00
N LEU A 429 -9.24 -5.71 21.41
CA LEU A 429 -9.70 -5.87 22.80
C LEU A 429 -8.66 -6.57 23.70
N ASN A 430 -7.81 -7.41 23.11
CA ASN A 430 -6.80 -8.23 23.78
C ASN A 430 -5.40 -8.04 23.15
N PRO A 431 -4.86 -6.80 23.19
CA PRO A 431 -3.61 -6.41 22.52
C PRO A 431 -2.36 -7.17 23.01
N GLU A 432 -2.43 -7.89 24.11
CA GLU A 432 -1.39 -8.77 24.64
C GLU A 432 -1.21 -10.06 23.83
N ASN A 433 -2.26 -10.54 23.16
CA ASN A 433 -2.29 -11.84 22.49
C ASN A 433 -1.76 -11.80 21.05
N VAL A 434 -0.53 -11.31 20.91
CA VAL A 434 0.15 -11.18 19.62
C VAL A 434 1.32 -12.12 19.54
N PHE A 435 1.26 -13.02 18.57
CA PHE A 435 2.27 -14.03 18.33
C PHE A 435 2.88 -13.78 16.95
N PRO A 436 4.14 -13.33 16.86
CA PRO A 436 4.87 -13.29 15.61
C PRO A 436 5.42 -14.67 15.25
N SER A 437 5.13 -15.10 14.03
CA SER A 437 5.88 -16.10 13.28
C SER A 437 6.85 -15.41 12.33
N ILE A 438 7.82 -16.18 11.81
CA ILE A 438 8.81 -15.65 10.87
C ILE A 438 8.85 -16.55 9.64
N LEU A 439 8.60 -15.95 8.48
CA LEU A 439 8.82 -16.59 7.19
C LEU A 439 10.24 -16.27 6.72
N VAL A 440 11.06 -17.32 6.53
CA VAL A 440 12.43 -17.22 6.04
C VAL A 440 12.50 -17.83 4.65
N ILE A 441 12.80 -17.00 3.65
CA ILE A 441 12.86 -17.40 2.24
C ILE A 441 14.15 -16.91 1.58
N PRO A 442 14.74 -17.66 0.63
CA PRO A 442 15.84 -17.19 -0.19
C PRO A 442 15.48 -15.92 -0.96
N SER A 443 16.48 -15.07 -1.14
CA SER A 443 16.34 -13.84 -1.92
C SER A 443 16.31 -14.17 -3.41
N VAL A 444 15.39 -13.53 -4.14
CA VAL A 444 15.34 -13.59 -5.61
C VAL A 444 15.63 -12.21 -6.14
N ASP A 445 16.82 -12.03 -6.71
CA ASP A 445 17.20 -10.80 -7.42
C ASP A 445 16.44 -10.71 -8.74
N VAL A 446 15.17 -10.33 -8.70
CA VAL A 446 14.31 -10.18 -9.88
C VAL A 446 14.67 -8.96 -10.70
N ASP A 447 14.51 -9.08 -12.02
CA ASP A 447 14.77 -7.99 -12.97
C ASP A 447 13.65 -6.94 -12.89
N TYR A 448 12.43 -7.38 -12.58
CA TYR A 448 11.27 -6.52 -12.30
C TYR A 448 10.29 -7.22 -11.35
N SER A 449 9.64 -6.44 -10.50
CA SER A 449 8.64 -6.90 -9.53
C SER A 449 7.49 -5.91 -9.41
N GLY A 450 6.38 -6.39 -8.87
CA GLY A 450 5.21 -5.57 -8.65
C GLY A 450 4.00 -6.36 -8.21
N VAL A 451 2.84 -5.77 -8.48
CA VAL A 451 1.56 -6.21 -7.93
C VAL A 451 0.56 -6.45 -9.04
N LEU A 452 -0.15 -7.57 -8.92
CA LEU A 452 -1.35 -7.89 -9.70
C LEU A 452 -2.56 -7.84 -8.78
N ILE A 453 -3.56 -7.05 -9.15
CA ILE A 453 -4.92 -7.16 -8.62
C ILE A 453 -5.77 -7.92 -9.63
N THR A 454 -6.45 -8.97 -9.19
CA THR A 454 -7.26 -9.83 -10.09
C THR A 454 -8.61 -9.22 -10.47
N LYS A 455 -8.70 -7.89 -10.52
CA LYS A 455 -9.86 -7.06 -10.85
C LYS A 455 -9.38 -5.74 -11.48
N GLY A 456 -10.21 -5.15 -12.35
CA GLY A 456 -10.02 -3.77 -12.81
C GLY A 456 -10.35 -2.78 -11.69
N ILE A 457 -9.34 -2.13 -11.09
CA ILE A 457 -9.56 -1.22 -9.95
C ILE A 457 -10.20 0.11 -10.36
N ILE A 458 -9.99 0.53 -11.61
CA ILE A 458 -10.55 1.77 -12.17
C ILE A 458 -11.99 1.53 -12.64
N SER A 459 -12.23 0.43 -13.36
CA SER A 459 -13.53 0.10 -13.95
C SER A 459 -14.48 -0.61 -12.98
N GLY A 460 -13.94 -1.20 -11.91
CA GLY A 460 -14.66 -2.13 -11.05
C GLY A 460 -14.92 -3.51 -11.68
N ASN A 461 -14.44 -3.77 -12.91
CA ASN A 461 -14.75 -4.99 -13.64
C ASN A 461 -13.97 -6.20 -13.08
N GLU A 462 -14.70 -7.18 -12.54
CA GLU A 462 -14.15 -8.41 -11.97
C GLU A 462 -13.47 -9.34 -12.99
N SER A 463 -13.69 -9.11 -14.29
CA SER A 463 -13.06 -9.88 -15.37
C SER A 463 -11.74 -9.26 -15.85
N GLU A 464 -11.45 -8.02 -15.48
CA GLU A 464 -10.18 -7.34 -15.79
C GLU A 464 -9.10 -7.67 -14.77
N LEU A 465 -7.84 -7.40 -15.11
CA LEU A 465 -6.70 -7.47 -14.20
C LEU A 465 -5.99 -6.13 -14.19
N THR A 466 -5.63 -5.63 -13.01
CA THR A 466 -4.78 -4.44 -12.88
C THR A 466 -3.38 -4.88 -12.49
N ILE A 467 -2.37 -4.43 -13.23
CA ILE A 467 -0.97 -4.75 -12.97
C ILE A 467 -0.20 -3.45 -12.80
N ALA A 468 0.74 -3.41 -11.86
CA ALA A 468 1.78 -2.40 -11.82
C ALA A 468 3.12 -3.05 -11.53
N MET A 469 4.13 -2.79 -12.36
CA MET A 469 5.46 -3.36 -12.27
C MET A 469 6.52 -2.27 -12.24
N SER A 470 7.56 -2.45 -11.45
CA SER A 470 8.78 -1.64 -11.49
C SER A 470 10.01 -2.53 -11.62
N ARG A 471 11.16 -1.94 -11.93
CA ARG A 471 12.43 -2.66 -12.07
C ARG A 471 12.96 -3.09 -10.70
N GLY A 472 13.73 -4.17 -10.66
CA GLY A 472 14.35 -4.67 -9.44
C GLY A 472 13.39 -5.28 -8.43
N ALA A 473 13.90 -5.51 -7.22
CA ALA A 473 13.16 -6.07 -6.10
C ALA A 473 12.41 -5.01 -5.28
N GLY A 474 11.21 -5.38 -4.78
CA GLY A 474 10.33 -4.46 -4.04
C GLY A 474 9.69 -3.37 -4.90
N GLY A 475 9.85 -3.48 -6.22
CA GLY A 475 9.32 -2.54 -7.20
C GLY A 475 7.81 -2.40 -7.10
N ALA A 476 7.29 -1.19 -7.32
CA ALA A 476 5.86 -0.83 -7.31
C ALA A 476 5.13 -0.92 -5.94
N VAL A 477 5.62 -1.69 -4.98
CA VAL A 477 5.00 -1.88 -3.65
C VAL A 477 5.24 -0.67 -2.74
N ASP A 478 6.48 -0.17 -2.71
CA ASP A 478 6.94 0.92 -1.82
C ASP A 478 6.66 2.33 -2.37
N GLY A 479 5.60 2.48 -3.17
CA GLY A 479 5.18 3.79 -3.72
C GLY A 479 6.09 4.34 -4.82
N GLN A 480 7.01 3.52 -5.34
CA GLN A 480 7.79 3.81 -6.56
C GLN A 480 6.87 3.95 -7.77
N ALA A 481 7.26 4.80 -8.74
CA ALA A 481 6.55 4.86 -10.02
C ALA A 481 6.61 3.50 -10.73
N ALA A 482 5.46 3.06 -11.25
CA ALA A 482 5.29 1.72 -11.78
C ALA A 482 4.65 1.74 -13.18
N GLU A 483 5.12 0.85 -14.03
CA GLU A 483 4.56 0.59 -15.34
C GLU A 483 3.26 -0.18 -15.16
N SER A 484 2.14 0.47 -15.48
CA SER A 484 0.81 0.05 -15.06
C SER A 484 -0.09 -0.27 -16.26
N TYR A 485 -0.86 -1.35 -16.11
CA TYR A 485 -1.71 -1.91 -17.16
C TYR A 485 -3.08 -2.33 -16.61
N VAL A 486 -4.12 -2.20 -17.45
CA VAL A 486 -5.35 -2.98 -17.30
C VAL A 486 -5.39 -4.03 -18.39
N LEU A 487 -5.37 -5.30 -18.01
CA LEU A 487 -5.54 -6.42 -18.95
C LEU A 487 -7.03 -6.76 -19.09
N LYS A 488 -7.52 -6.73 -20.32
CA LYS A 488 -8.93 -7.02 -20.64
C LYS A 488 -9.18 -8.49 -20.97
N PRO A 489 -10.41 -9.00 -20.81
CA PRO A 489 -10.75 -10.40 -21.10
C PRO A 489 -10.55 -10.80 -22.56
N ASP A 490 -10.69 -9.85 -23.49
CA ASP A 490 -10.53 -10.04 -24.94
C ASP A 490 -9.06 -10.22 -25.39
N GLY A 491 -8.11 -10.21 -24.44
CA GLY A 491 -6.68 -10.33 -24.70
C GLY A 491 -5.97 -8.99 -24.90
N SER A 492 -6.70 -7.91 -25.13
CA SER A 492 -6.12 -6.56 -25.21
C SER A 492 -5.72 -6.02 -23.84
N TYR A 493 -4.98 -4.92 -23.83
CA TYR A 493 -4.64 -4.19 -22.61
C TYR A 493 -4.78 -2.68 -22.81
N ARG A 494 -4.95 -1.95 -21.72
CA ARG A 494 -4.82 -0.49 -21.65
C ARG A 494 -3.56 -0.16 -20.85
N PHE A 495 -2.64 0.57 -21.46
CA PHE A 495 -1.48 1.13 -20.76
C PHE A 495 -1.95 2.35 -19.95
N LEU A 496 -1.57 2.42 -18.67
CA LEU A 496 -2.02 3.46 -17.75
C LEU A 496 -0.91 4.44 -17.38
N ALA A 497 0.29 3.94 -17.11
CA ALA A 497 1.41 4.76 -16.68
C ALA A 497 2.75 4.05 -16.94
N PRO A 498 3.83 4.80 -17.24
CA PRO A 498 5.19 4.28 -17.29
C PRO A 498 5.88 4.29 -15.91
N ALA A 499 6.85 3.41 -15.71
CA ALA A 499 7.76 3.47 -14.56
C ALA A 499 8.88 4.51 -14.80
N ARG A 500 8.81 5.65 -14.12
CA ARG A 500 9.80 6.74 -14.21
C ARG A 500 10.56 6.89 -12.89
N GLU A 501 11.46 5.94 -12.65
CA GLU A 501 12.39 5.93 -11.51
C GLU A 501 13.84 5.86 -12.03
N MET A 502 14.74 6.69 -11.49
CA MET A 502 16.15 6.69 -11.90
C MET A 502 16.90 5.43 -11.43
N TYR A 503 16.55 4.95 -10.24
CA TYR A 503 17.20 3.83 -9.59
C TYR A 503 16.21 2.73 -9.26
N TYR A 504 16.68 1.50 -9.30
CA TYR A 504 15.98 0.35 -8.76
C TYR A 504 16.87 -0.44 -7.82
N ASN A 505 16.25 -1.26 -6.95
CA ASN A 505 16.98 -2.08 -5.99
C ASN A 505 17.34 -3.43 -6.61
N ALA A 506 18.63 -3.75 -6.63
CA ALA A 506 19.15 -5.08 -6.87
C ALA A 506 19.53 -5.75 -5.54
N LEU A 507 19.49 -7.08 -5.52
CA LEU A 507 19.79 -7.92 -4.36
C LEU A 507 21.11 -8.68 -4.60
N PRO A 508 22.27 -8.13 -4.22
CA PRO A 508 23.54 -8.81 -4.42
C PRO A 508 23.66 -10.07 -3.56
N GLU A 509 24.39 -11.07 -4.04
CA GLU A 509 24.63 -12.33 -3.31
C GLU A 509 25.36 -12.13 -1.97
N THR A 510 26.11 -11.02 -1.83
CA THR A 510 26.80 -10.63 -0.59
C THR A 510 25.85 -10.10 0.50
N GLY A 511 24.57 -9.91 0.17
CA GLY A 511 23.55 -9.37 1.07
C GLY A 511 23.40 -7.85 1.00
N GLY A 512 22.32 -7.35 1.59
CA GLY A 512 21.90 -5.94 1.54
C GLY A 512 21.18 -5.55 0.25
N THR A 513 21.03 -4.26 -0.01
CA THR A 513 20.43 -3.77 -1.27
C THR A 513 21.41 -2.85 -1.98
N GLN A 514 21.41 -2.91 -3.31
CA GLN A 514 22.21 -2.02 -4.14
C GLN A 514 21.30 -1.23 -5.08
N LYS A 515 21.50 0.09 -5.17
CA LYS A 515 20.83 0.91 -6.17
C LYS A 515 21.53 0.76 -7.52
N THR A 516 20.75 0.46 -8.56
CA THR A 516 21.21 0.34 -9.95
C THR A 516 20.44 1.32 -10.83
N LEU A 517 21.13 1.90 -11.83
CA LEU A 517 20.52 2.85 -12.76
C LEU A 517 19.52 2.14 -13.69
N ALA A 518 18.33 2.74 -13.83
CA ALA A 518 17.30 2.31 -14.76
C ALA A 518 17.46 2.99 -16.13
N THR A 519 17.15 2.25 -17.20
CA THR A 519 16.98 2.79 -18.56
C THR A 519 15.52 2.65 -19.00
N PHE A 520 15.00 3.62 -19.75
CA PHE A 520 13.58 3.65 -20.20
C PHE A 520 13.38 3.22 -21.67
N GLU A 521 14.33 2.46 -22.20
CA GLU A 521 14.41 2.08 -23.62
C GLU A 521 13.42 0.94 -23.98
N LYS A 522 13.11 0.07 -23.01
CA LYS A 522 12.25 -1.09 -23.19
C LYS A 522 11.11 -1.11 -22.16
N PRO A 523 9.91 -1.60 -22.54
CA PRO A 523 8.85 -1.90 -21.59
C PRO A 523 9.34 -2.88 -20.53
N ILE A 524 8.78 -2.79 -19.32
CA ILE A 524 9.09 -3.73 -18.24
C ILE A 524 8.52 -5.11 -18.55
N LEU A 525 7.27 -5.17 -19.04
CA LEU A 525 6.62 -6.43 -19.38
C LEU A 525 6.68 -6.69 -20.89
N ASN A 526 7.11 -7.89 -21.26
CA ASN A 526 6.96 -8.40 -22.62
C ASN A 526 5.68 -9.24 -22.79
N SER A 527 5.36 -9.58 -24.05
CA SER A 527 4.17 -10.35 -24.39
C SER A 527 4.09 -11.73 -23.73
N GLN A 528 5.23 -12.37 -23.42
CA GLN A 528 5.26 -13.65 -22.73
C GLN A 528 4.94 -13.46 -21.25
N ASN A 529 5.51 -12.46 -20.58
CA ASN A 529 5.20 -12.15 -19.18
C ASN A 529 3.70 -11.86 -19.00
N ILE A 530 3.09 -11.08 -19.91
CA ILE A 530 1.64 -10.80 -19.88
C ILE A 530 0.82 -12.09 -19.98
N LYS A 531 1.21 -13.04 -20.83
CA LYS A 531 0.54 -14.35 -20.95
C LYS A 531 0.68 -15.15 -19.66
N ASP A 532 1.87 -15.18 -19.07
CA ASP A 532 2.13 -15.92 -17.83
C ASP A 532 1.33 -15.35 -16.65
N ILE A 533 1.21 -14.02 -16.57
CA ILE A 533 0.35 -13.33 -15.58
C ILE A 533 -1.11 -13.72 -15.78
N ARG A 534 -1.64 -13.68 -17.02
CA ARG A 534 -3.03 -14.09 -17.30
C ARG A 534 -3.30 -15.55 -16.91
N ALA A 535 -2.39 -16.45 -17.26
CA ALA A 535 -2.50 -17.87 -16.92
C ALA A 535 -2.48 -18.08 -15.40
N MET A 536 -1.58 -17.39 -14.69
CA MET A 536 -1.49 -17.43 -13.23
C MET A 536 -2.76 -16.87 -12.57
N ALA A 537 -3.26 -15.71 -13.01
CA ALA A 537 -4.46 -15.09 -12.47
C ALA A 537 -5.70 -16.00 -12.65
N LYS A 538 -5.81 -16.64 -13.81
CA LYS A 538 -6.86 -17.63 -14.09
C LYS A 538 -6.77 -18.83 -13.14
N ALA A 539 -5.56 -19.39 -12.97
CA ALA A 539 -5.35 -20.52 -12.08
C ALA A 539 -5.68 -20.17 -10.61
N ILE A 540 -5.33 -18.98 -10.13
CA ILE A 540 -5.73 -18.50 -8.80
C ILE A 540 -7.25 -18.48 -8.66
N LYS A 541 -7.97 -17.83 -9.58
CA LYS A 541 -9.45 -17.74 -9.53
C LYS A 541 -10.13 -19.10 -9.55
N GLU A 542 -9.60 -20.06 -10.32
CA GLU A 542 -10.24 -21.38 -10.51
C GLU A 542 -9.95 -22.38 -9.39
N ARG A 543 -8.78 -22.26 -8.74
CA ARG A 543 -8.24 -23.29 -7.83
C ARG A 543 -8.21 -22.84 -6.38
N LEU A 544 -7.88 -21.58 -6.08
CA LEU A 544 -7.55 -21.18 -4.71
C LEU A 544 -8.70 -21.42 -3.74
N ASN A 545 -9.92 -20.98 -4.07
CA ASN A 545 -11.10 -21.20 -3.21
C ASN A 545 -11.41 -22.69 -3.03
N LYS A 546 -11.20 -23.51 -4.07
CA LYS A 546 -11.45 -24.97 -4.00
C LYS A 546 -10.40 -25.67 -3.14
N GLU A 547 -9.13 -25.28 -3.27
CA GLU A 547 -8.03 -25.90 -2.53
C GLU A 547 -7.96 -25.43 -1.07
N THR A 548 -8.51 -24.25 -0.76
CA THR A 548 -8.54 -23.67 0.60
C THR A 548 -9.88 -23.84 1.31
N ASN A 549 -10.91 -24.40 0.66
CA ASN A 549 -12.30 -24.41 1.14
C ASN A 549 -12.81 -23.01 1.56
N SER A 550 -12.27 -21.96 0.95
CA SER A 550 -12.66 -20.58 1.24
C SER A 550 -13.97 -20.22 0.55
N ASP A 551 -14.83 -19.48 1.25
CA ASP A 551 -16.06 -18.91 0.71
C ASP A 551 -15.83 -17.55 0.02
N TYR A 552 -14.60 -17.02 0.07
CA TYR A 552 -14.24 -15.71 -0.46
C TYR A 552 -14.44 -15.61 -1.99
N GLN A 553 -15.36 -14.76 -2.44
CA GLN A 553 -15.67 -14.56 -3.86
C GLN A 553 -15.02 -13.30 -4.46
N GLY A 554 -14.11 -12.64 -3.74
CA GLY A 554 -13.52 -11.37 -4.18
C GLY A 554 -12.24 -11.55 -5.01
N ALA A 555 -11.61 -10.42 -5.32
CA ALA A 555 -10.34 -10.39 -6.03
C ALA A 555 -9.16 -10.66 -5.08
N PHE A 556 -7.98 -10.93 -5.65
CA PHE A 556 -6.73 -11.13 -4.93
C PHE A 556 -5.71 -10.07 -5.30
N ASP A 557 -4.90 -9.71 -4.31
CA ASP A 557 -3.66 -8.94 -4.42
C ASP A 557 -2.49 -9.92 -4.41
N VAL A 558 -1.69 -9.93 -5.48
CA VAL A 558 -0.57 -10.86 -5.68
C VAL A 558 0.70 -10.07 -5.90
N GLU A 559 1.70 -10.26 -5.04
CA GLU A 559 3.06 -9.77 -5.26
C GLU A 559 3.83 -10.78 -6.12
N LEU A 560 4.41 -10.31 -7.21
CA LEU A 560 5.12 -11.13 -8.17
C LEU A 560 6.37 -10.43 -8.73
N GLY A 561 7.21 -11.19 -9.42
CA GLY A 561 8.32 -10.64 -10.19
C GLY A 561 8.84 -11.62 -11.21
N PHE A 562 9.80 -11.17 -12.02
CA PHE A 562 10.40 -11.99 -13.06
C PHE A 562 11.92 -11.94 -12.94
N LYS A 563 12.55 -13.09 -13.09
CA LYS A 563 14.00 -13.21 -13.27
C LYS A 563 14.26 -14.02 -14.52
N ASN A 564 14.96 -13.44 -15.50
CA ASN A 564 15.21 -14.05 -16.80
C ASN A 564 13.90 -14.58 -17.44
N ASP A 565 12.86 -13.74 -17.45
CA ASP A 565 11.50 -14.07 -17.92
C ASP A 565 10.77 -15.21 -17.18
N LYS A 566 11.37 -15.78 -16.11
CA LYS A 566 10.68 -16.73 -15.22
C LYS A 566 9.86 -15.96 -14.19
N LEU A 567 8.55 -16.21 -14.17
CA LEU A 567 7.62 -15.69 -13.15
C LEU A 567 7.90 -16.31 -11.77
N TRP A 568 8.00 -15.44 -10.77
CA TRP A 568 8.08 -15.74 -9.34
C TRP A 568 6.92 -15.08 -8.59
N LEU A 569 6.38 -15.79 -7.60
CA LEU A 569 5.31 -15.30 -6.73
C LEU A 569 5.85 -15.15 -5.31
N PHE A 570 5.57 -14.00 -4.69
CA PHE A 570 6.14 -13.62 -3.40
C PHE A 570 5.11 -13.51 -2.28
N GLN A 571 3.85 -13.22 -2.63
CA GLN A 571 2.75 -13.12 -1.68
C GLN A 571 1.41 -13.18 -2.41
N ILE A 572 0.37 -13.65 -1.71
CA ILE A 572 -1.02 -13.46 -2.11
C ILE A 572 -1.86 -13.08 -0.89
N ARG A 573 -2.85 -12.20 -1.10
CA ARG A 573 -3.84 -11.81 -0.11
C ARG A 573 -5.21 -11.61 -0.76
N PRO A 574 -6.32 -11.79 -0.04
CA PRO A 574 -7.60 -11.24 -0.45
C PRO A 574 -7.50 -9.73 -0.66
N PHE A 575 -7.99 -9.23 -1.79
CA PHE A 575 -8.12 -7.81 -2.06
C PHE A 575 -9.43 -7.28 -1.49
N VAL A 576 -9.34 -6.63 -0.35
CA VAL A 576 -10.50 -6.08 0.36
C VAL A 576 -10.79 -4.67 -0.14
N GLU A 577 -12.07 -4.28 -0.13
CA GLU A 577 -12.50 -2.92 -0.39
C GLU A 577 -13.48 -2.52 0.70
N ASN A 578 -13.49 -1.24 1.09
CA ASN A 578 -14.45 -0.77 2.07
C ASN A 578 -15.87 -0.75 1.47
N LYS A 579 -16.62 -1.83 1.71
CA LYS A 579 -18.01 -1.96 1.21
C LYS A 579 -18.91 -0.84 1.74
N LYS A 580 -18.71 -0.39 2.99
CA LYS A 580 -19.51 0.68 3.61
C LYS A 580 -19.31 2.03 2.89
N ALA A 581 -18.08 2.33 2.46
CA ALA A 581 -17.79 3.51 1.66
C ALA A 581 -18.42 3.38 0.26
N LEU A 582 -18.21 2.26 -0.44
CA LEU A 582 -18.77 2.04 -1.77
C LEU A 582 -20.31 2.06 -1.81
N SER A 583 -20.96 1.58 -0.75
CA SER A 583 -22.42 1.55 -0.61
C SER A 583 -22.99 2.72 0.23
N SER A 584 -22.24 3.82 0.39
CA SER A 584 -22.73 4.96 1.15
C SER A 584 -23.80 5.72 0.37
N ASP A 585 -25.01 5.81 0.92
CA ASP A 585 -26.12 6.57 0.33
C ASP A 585 -25.73 8.03 0.03
N TYR A 586 -24.92 8.64 0.89
CA TYR A 586 -24.40 9.99 0.68
C TYR A 586 -23.41 10.05 -0.48
N LEU A 587 -22.47 9.10 -0.58
CA LEU A 587 -21.52 9.09 -1.70
C LEU A 587 -22.23 8.81 -3.03
N GLU A 588 -23.27 7.99 -3.02
CA GLU A 588 -24.15 7.79 -4.17
C GLU A 588 -24.92 9.08 -4.53
N SER A 589 -25.42 9.83 -3.53
CA SER A 589 -26.17 11.07 -3.77
C SER A 589 -25.33 12.18 -4.41
N ILE A 590 -24.02 12.22 -4.12
CA ILE A 590 -23.07 13.14 -4.76
C ILE A 590 -22.41 12.57 -6.02
N THR A 591 -22.71 11.32 -6.40
CA THR A 591 -22.17 10.70 -7.61
C THR A 591 -22.96 11.18 -8.84
N PRO A 592 -22.33 11.86 -9.81
CA PRO A 592 -23.04 12.37 -10.97
C PRO A 592 -23.48 11.22 -11.89
N LYS A 593 -24.67 11.37 -12.49
CA LYS A 593 -25.13 10.48 -13.57
C LYS A 593 -24.70 11.06 -14.91
N ILE A 594 -23.70 10.44 -15.53
CA ILE A 594 -23.12 10.91 -16.78
C ILE A 594 -23.75 10.13 -17.94
N ASP A 595 -24.37 10.84 -18.88
CA ASP A 595 -24.76 10.25 -20.15
C ASP A 595 -23.57 10.24 -21.12
N GLN A 596 -22.82 9.15 -21.16
CA GLN A 596 -21.66 9.00 -22.05
C GLN A 596 -22.04 9.09 -23.54
N ASN A 597 -23.31 8.85 -23.89
CA ASN A 597 -23.79 8.90 -25.28
C ASN A 597 -24.24 10.30 -25.70
N LYS A 598 -24.22 11.27 -24.79
CA LYS A 598 -24.55 12.67 -25.11
C LYS A 598 -23.65 13.15 -26.25
N ILE A 599 -24.28 13.56 -27.35
CA ILE A 599 -23.59 14.04 -28.54
C ILE A 599 -23.20 15.51 -28.32
N ILE A 600 -21.92 15.81 -28.51
CA ILE A 600 -21.31 17.13 -28.40
C ILE A 600 -20.84 17.58 -29.78
N ALA A 601 -21.30 18.73 -30.24
CA ALA A 601 -20.82 19.33 -31.49
C ALA A 601 -19.40 19.88 -31.31
N LEU A 602 -18.47 19.50 -32.18
CA LEU A 602 -17.07 19.95 -32.14
C LEU A 602 -16.90 21.42 -32.58
N SER A 603 -17.91 22.01 -33.20
CA SER A 603 -17.96 23.44 -33.54
C SER A 603 -18.27 24.35 -32.34
N LYS A 604 -18.63 23.76 -31.19
CA LYS A 604 -18.90 24.50 -29.96
C LYS A 604 -17.59 25.08 -29.42
N LYS A 605 -17.53 26.41 -29.26
CA LYS A 605 -16.36 27.08 -28.68
C LYS A 605 -16.15 26.67 -27.22
N LEU A 606 -14.90 26.39 -26.87
CA LEU A 606 -14.40 26.16 -25.50
C LEU A 606 -14.53 27.41 -24.64
#